data_AF-M6HBP6-F1
#
_entry.id   AF-M6HBP6-F1
#
_cell.length_a   1.000
_cell.length_b   1.000
_cell.length_c   1.000
_cell.angle_alpha   90.00
_cell.angle_beta   90.00
_cell.angle_gamma   90.00
#
_symmetry.space_group_name_H-M   'P 1'
#
loop_
_entity.id
_entity.type
_entity.pdbx_description
1 polymer ?
#
loop_
_entity_poly.entity_id
_entity_poly.type
_entity_poly.pdbx_seq_one_letter_code
_entity_poly.pdbx_strand_id
1 'polypeptide(L)'
;MTIRGKLIVGFSIILGMLLISVLFVLDMVSDSNDRLKRIVDVSAKKVNLSHEILIGVLEASRHEKNIIIEKDPIKMVYYRDRIYKAVDSVDQNTIELQSYTEVQGSETLQNFISLWTAYKSDLAQIVSLSLENNKGRAFEISISKGLTIRDSIIKTLSYLIKKSEENMQSDKEENERKYYLTFLFLFCLF
;
A
#
# COMPACT_ATOMS: atom_id res chain seq x y z
N MET A 1 22.59 -51.59 36.49
CA MET A 1 23.16 -50.41 35.80
C MET A 1 24.09 -49.67 36.75
N THR A 2 25.33 -49.40 36.32
CA THR A 2 26.30 -48.61 37.09
C THR A 2 25.92 -47.13 37.05
N ILE A 3 26.29 -46.37 38.08
CA ILE A 3 26.00 -44.92 38.23
C ILE A 3 26.44 -44.12 36.98
N ARG A 4 27.56 -44.51 36.37
CA ARG A 4 28.09 -43.92 35.14
C ARG A 4 27.13 -44.05 33.94
N GLY A 5 26.46 -45.19 33.80
CA GLY A 5 25.49 -45.41 32.72
C GLY A 5 24.24 -44.53 32.84
N LYS A 6 23.75 -44.32 34.07
CA LYS A 6 22.59 -43.43 34.31
C LYS A 6 22.92 -41.96 33.98
N LEU A 7 24.15 -41.52 34.27
CA LEU A 7 24.63 -40.17 33.97
C LEU A 7 24.71 -39.90 32.47
N ILE A 8 25.24 -40.86 31.70
CA ILE A 8 25.36 -40.74 30.24
C ILE A 8 23.99 -40.67 29.58
N VAL A 9 23.04 -41.50 30.01
CA VAL A 9 21.67 -41.48 29.47
C VAL A 9 20.98 -40.15 29.75
N GLY A 10 21.04 -39.66 31.00
CA GLY A 10 20.45 -38.37 31.36
C GLY A 10 21.04 -37.20 30.56
N PHE A 11 22.36 -37.17 30.42
CA PHE A 11 23.04 -36.11 29.65
C PHE A 11 22.71 -36.19 28.15
N SER A 12 22.60 -37.40 27.59
CA SER A 12 22.24 -37.59 26.18
C SER A 12 20.82 -37.12 25.87
N ILE A 13 19.87 -37.32 26.80
CA ILE A 13 18.49 -36.84 26.66
C ILE A 13 18.44 -35.31 26.66
N ILE A 14 19.12 -34.66 27.62
CA ILE A 14 19.19 -33.20 27.69
C ILE A 14 19.83 -32.62 26.43
N LEU A 15 20.93 -33.23 25.97
CA LEU A 15 21.61 -32.80 24.75
C LEU A 15 20.71 -32.94 23.52
N GLY A 16 19.94 -34.03 23.42
CA GLY A 16 18.95 -34.24 22.36
C GLY A 16 17.83 -33.21 22.39
N MET A 17 17.29 -32.90 23.58
CA MET A 17 16.27 -31.86 23.76
C MET A 17 16.77 -30.47 23.38
N LEU A 18 18.02 -30.12 23.73
CA LEU A 18 18.67 -28.88 23.29
C LEU A 18 18.84 -28.82 21.77
N LEU A 19 19.18 -29.93 21.13
CA LEU A 19 19.38 -29.96 19.68
C LEU A 19 18.05 -29.77 18.95
N ILE A 20 16.97 -30.41 19.42
CA ILE A 20 15.62 -30.23 18.90
C ILE A 20 15.13 -28.78 19.10
N SER A 21 15.37 -28.20 20.28
CA SER A 21 14.94 -26.83 20.57
C SER A 21 15.63 -25.81 19.66
N VAL A 22 16.94 -25.99 19.39
CA VAL A 22 17.69 -25.14 18.46
C VAL A 22 17.11 -25.24 17.04
N LEU A 23 16.82 -26.44 16.54
CA LEU A 23 16.23 -26.61 15.20
C LEU A 23 14.86 -25.92 15.09
N PHE A 24 14.01 -26.06 16.11
CA PHE A 24 12.71 -25.42 16.15
C PHE A 24 12.80 -23.90 16.22
N VAL A 25 13.71 -23.36 17.03
CA VAL A 25 13.95 -21.91 17.13
C VAL A 25 14.49 -21.35 15.82
N LEU A 26 15.39 -22.05 15.13
CA LEU A 26 15.95 -21.59 13.86
C LEU A 26 14.88 -21.48 12.76
N ASP A 27 14.03 -22.50 12.61
CA ASP A 27 12.91 -22.48 11.66
C ASP A 27 11.97 -21.30 11.95
N MET A 28 11.69 -21.10 13.24
CA MET A 28 10.83 -20.03 13.68
C MET A 28 11.39 -18.63 13.41
N VAL A 29 12.63 -18.40 13.80
CA VAL A 29 13.30 -17.09 13.62
C VAL A 29 13.38 -16.78 12.13
N SER A 30 13.60 -17.78 11.27
CA SER A 30 13.57 -17.62 9.82
C SER A 30 12.19 -17.17 9.32
N ASP A 31 11.11 -17.88 9.68
CA ASP A 31 9.75 -17.53 9.24
C ASP A 31 9.31 -16.16 9.79
N SER A 32 9.61 -15.85 11.06
CA SER A 32 9.34 -14.52 11.63
C SER A 32 10.08 -13.41 10.91
N ASN A 33 11.35 -13.65 10.56
CA ASN A 33 12.15 -12.69 9.81
C ASN A 33 11.59 -12.48 8.40
N ASP A 34 11.18 -13.55 7.71
CA ASP A 34 10.57 -13.45 6.38
C ASP A 34 9.20 -12.74 6.42
N ARG A 35 8.42 -12.95 7.47
CA ARG A 35 7.16 -12.22 7.73
C ARG A 35 7.39 -10.75 7.98
N LEU A 36 8.34 -10.41 8.84
CA LEU A 36 8.72 -9.02 9.10
C LEU A 36 9.16 -8.32 7.81
N LYS A 37 9.97 -8.99 6.98
CA LYS A 37 10.33 -8.48 5.65
C LYS A 37 9.10 -8.25 4.79
N ARG A 38 8.16 -9.19 4.69
CA ARG A 38 6.91 -8.98 3.93
C ARG A 38 6.10 -7.77 4.43
N ILE A 39 5.98 -7.61 5.76
CA ILE A 39 5.28 -6.46 6.36
C ILE A 39 5.93 -5.14 5.94
N VAL A 40 7.25 -5.04 6.08
CA VAL A 40 8.01 -3.80 5.81
C VAL A 40 8.16 -3.52 4.32
N ASP A 41 8.52 -4.54 3.54
CA ASP A 41 8.92 -4.39 2.14
C ASP A 41 7.73 -4.42 1.18
N VAL A 42 6.60 -5.00 1.57
CA VAL A 42 5.42 -5.15 0.70
C VAL A 42 4.20 -4.47 1.27
N SER A 43 3.73 -4.87 2.45
CA SER A 43 2.44 -4.42 2.99
C SER A 43 2.46 -2.92 3.33
N ALA A 44 3.49 -2.46 4.05
CA ALA A 44 3.68 -1.05 4.36
C ALA A 44 3.89 -0.19 3.10
N LYS A 45 4.61 -0.72 2.10
CA LYS A 45 4.81 -0.05 0.81
C LYS A 45 3.49 0.12 0.05
N LYS A 46 2.64 -0.91 0.00
CA LYS A 46 1.30 -0.82 -0.61
C LYS A 46 0.43 0.25 0.04
N VAL A 47 0.40 0.29 1.37
CA VAL A 47 -0.35 1.29 2.14
C VAL A 47 0.15 2.69 1.81
N ASN A 48 1.47 2.90 1.92
CA ASN A 48 2.09 4.20 1.65
C ASN A 48 1.84 4.68 0.21
N LEU A 49 2.12 3.84 -0.80
CA LEU A 49 1.89 4.19 -2.20
C LEU A 49 0.42 4.50 -2.50
N SER A 50 -0.51 3.74 -1.92
CA SER A 50 -1.94 4.00 -2.10
C SER A 50 -2.36 5.34 -1.50
N HIS A 51 -1.78 5.73 -0.35
CA HIS A 51 -1.99 7.06 0.22
C HIS A 51 -1.39 8.17 -0.63
N GLU A 52 -0.15 8.02 -1.12
CA GLU A 52 0.50 9.01 -1.98
C GLU A 52 -0.28 9.20 -3.29
N ILE A 53 -0.82 8.13 -3.87
CA ILE A 53 -1.73 8.19 -5.02
C ILE A 53 -2.99 8.98 -4.68
N LEU A 54 -3.63 8.69 -3.54
CA LEU A 54 -4.83 9.42 -3.11
C LEU A 54 -4.55 10.91 -2.92
N ILE A 55 -3.42 11.26 -2.30
CA ILE A 55 -2.96 12.65 -2.15
C ILE A 55 -2.80 13.30 -3.53
N GLY A 56 -2.11 12.64 -4.46
CA GLY A 56 -1.92 13.16 -5.82
C GLY A 56 -3.25 13.40 -6.57
N VAL A 57 -4.22 12.50 -6.44
CA VAL A 57 -5.57 12.68 -7.01
C VAL A 57 -6.27 13.91 -6.42
N LEU A 58 -6.21 14.08 -5.09
CA LEU A 58 -6.82 15.22 -4.40
C LEU A 58 -6.12 16.55 -4.76
N GLU A 59 -4.80 16.54 -4.90
CA GLU A 59 -4.00 17.67 -5.34
C GLU A 59 -4.39 18.10 -6.77
N ALA A 60 -4.49 17.14 -7.70
CA ALA A 60 -4.94 17.41 -9.07
C ALA A 60 -6.35 18.03 -9.09
N SER A 61 -7.28 17.46 -8.33
CA SER A 61 -8.65 17.97 -8.16
C SER A 61 -8.71 19.38 -7.56
N ARG A 62 -7.84 19.69 -6.59
CA ARG A 62 -7.76 21.04 -6.02
C ARG A 62 -7.26 22.04 -7.05
N HIS A 63 -6.20 21.70 -7.78
CA HIS A 63 -5.62 22.59 -8.78
C HIS A 63 -6.51 22.74 -10.02
N GLU A 64 -7.29 21.72 -10.37
CA GLU A 64 -8.39 21.77 -11.35
C GLU A 64 -9.39 22.88 -11.00
N LYS A 65 -9.86 22.93 -9.75
CA LYS A 65 -10.78 23.99 -9.30
C LYS A 65 -10.13 25.36 -9.35
N ASN A 66 -8.86 25.44 -8.94
CA ASN A 66 -8.12 26.70 -8.92
C ASN A 66 -7.92 27.27 -10.33
N ILE A 67 -7.56 26.45 -11.32
CA ILE A 67 -7.39 26.94 -12.70
C ILE A 67 -8.71 27.43 -13.32
N ILE A 68 -9.84 26.80 -12.98
CA ILE A 68 -11.17 27.19 -13.46
C ILE A 68 -11.56 28.60 -12.95
N ILE A 69 -11.31 28.89 -11.67
CA ILE A 69 -11.74 30.16 -11.04
C ILE A 69 -10.71 31.30 -11.19
N GLU A 70 -9.46 30.98 -11.52
CA GLU A 70 -8.38 31.96 -11.64
C GLU A 70 -8.63 32.90 -12.83
N LYS A 71 -8.28 34.18 -12.65
CA LYS A 71 -8.43 35.24 -13.68
C LYS A 71 -7.08 35.68 -14.25
N ASP A 72 -6.00 35.52 -13.50
CA ASP A 72 -4.65 35.87 -13.91
C ASP A 72 -4.04 34.76 -14.81
N PRO A 73 -3.74 35.05 -16.09
CA PRO A 73 -3.16 34.05 -17.01
C PRO A 73 -1.84 33.44 -16.51
N ILE A 74 -1.02 34.21 -15.78
CA ILE A 74 0.25 33.72 -15.24
C ILE A 74 -0.02 32.68 -14.15
N LYS A 75 -1.01 32.92 -13.29
CA LYS A 75 -1.41 31.96 -12.25
C LYS A 75 -2.13 30.74 -12.81
N MET A 76 -2.83 30.87 -13.93
CA MET A 76 -3.43 29.72 -14.62
C MET A 76 -2.36 28.75 -15.12
N VAL A 77 -1.27 29.27 -15.68
CA VAL A 77 -0.09 28.47 -16.06
C VAL A 77 0.51 27.79 -14.84
N TYR A 78 0.64 28.49 -13.71
CA TYR A 78 1.09 27.88 -12.45
C TYR A 78 0.20 26.71 -12.00
N TYR A 79 -1.13 26.84 -12.06
CA TYR A 79 -2.04 25.74 -11.67
C TYR A 79 -2.02 24.59 -12.66
N ARG A 80 -1.92 24.85 -13.97
CA ARG A 80 -1.70 23.81 -14.98
C ARG A 80 -0.49 22.95 -14.63
N ASP A 81 0.65 23.59 -14.35
CA ASP A 81 1.89 22.86 -14.08
C ASP A 81 1.77 22.02 -12.79
N ARG A 82 1.01 22.50 -11.80
CA ARG A 82 0.69 21.76 -10.58
C ARG A 82 -0.23 20.57 -10.82
N ILE A 83 -1.23 20.71 -11.71
CA ILE A 83 -2.10 19.59 -12.12
C ILE A 83 -1.23 18.51 -12.75
N TYR A 84 -0.39 18.85 -13.72
CA TYR A 84 0.43 17.85 -14.41
C TYR A 84 1.49 17.23 -13.51
N LYS A 85 2.09 18.00 -12.60
CA LYS A 85 2.99 17.43 -11.58
C LYS A 85 2.28 16.41 -10.68
N ALA A 86 1.04 16.72 -10.26
CA ALA A 86 0.25 15.78 -9.47
C ALA A 86 -0.12 14.54 -10.30
N VAL A 87 -0.43 14.71 -11.58
CA VAL A 87 -0.72 13.61 -12.50
C VAL A 87 0.49 12.67 -12.66
N ASP A 88 1.68 13.23 -12.90
CA ASP A 88 2.91 12.47 -13.04
C ASP A 88 3.23 11.69 -11.76
N SER A 89 3.04 12.30 -10.60
CA SER A 89 3.23 11.64 -9.30
C SER A 89 2.27 10.46 -9.12
N VAL A 90 0.99 10.61 -9.49
CA VAL A 90 0.04 9.51 -9.44
C VAL A 90 0.45 8.39 -10.39
N ASP A 91 0.85 8.71 -11.62
CA ASP A 91 1.28 7.73 -12.61
C ASP A 91 2.50 6.93 -12.14
N GLN A 92 3.52 7.61 -11.62
CA GLN A 92 4.73 6.96 -11.08
C GLN A 92 4.42 6.05 -9.91
N ASN A 93 3.67 6.54 -8.91
CA ASN A 93 3.30 5.75 -7.74
C ASN A 93 2.40 4.56 -8.10
N THR A 94 1.57 4.70 -9.14
CA THR A 94 0.73 3.60 -9.65
C THR A 94 1.57 2.49 -10.27
N ILE A 95 2.58 2.85 -11.08
CA ILE A 95 3.52 1.87 -11.65
C ILE A 95 4.28 1.14 -10.55
N GLU A 96 4.75 1.87 -9.53
CA GLU A 96 5.42 1.26 -8.38
C GLU A 96 4.47 0.32 -7.62
N LEU A 97 3.23 0.74 -7.36
CA LEU A 97 2.23 -0.07 -6.66
C LEU A 97 1.90 -1.37 -7.43
N GLN A 98 1.85 -1.33 -8.77
CA GLN A 98 1.65 -2.52 -9.59
C GLN A 98 2.72 -3.58 -9.35
N SER A 99 3.98 -3.19 -9.12
CA SER A 99 5.08 -4.14 -8.86
C SER A 99 4.90 -4.96 -7.58
N TYR A 100 4.09 -4.48 -6.65
CA TYR A 100 3.82 -5.14 -5.37
C TYR A 100 2.51 -5.95 -5.37
N THR A 101 1.63 -5.80 -6.37
CA THR A 101 0.25 -6.28 -6.29
C THR A 101 0.08 -7.70 -6.83
N GLU A 102 -0.57 -8.59 -6.05
CA GLU A 102 -0.91 -9.97 -6.46
C GLU A 102 -2.22 -10.03 -7.29
N VAL A 103 -2.53 -11.20 -7.85
CA VAL A 103 -3.65 -11.44 -8.80
C VAL A 103 -5.01 -10.90 -8.34
N GLN A 104 -5.39 -11.02 -7.05
CA GLN A 104 -6.67 -10.48 -6.55
C GLN A 104 -6.64 -8.96 -6.29
N GLY A 105 -5.50 -8.40 -5.89
CA GLY A 105 -5.32 -6.94 -5.81
C GLY A 105 -5.32 -6.29 -7.20
N SER A 106 -4.99 -7.07 -8.23
CA SER A 106 -4.90 -6.62 -9.62
C SER A 106 -6.21 -6.08 -10.17
N GLU A 107 -7.37 -6.64 -9.84
CA GLU A 107 -8.65 -6.20 -10.42
C GLU A 107 -9.04 -4.81 -9.92
N THR A 108 -8.96 -4.60 -8.61
CA THR A 108 -9.26 -3.30 -7.99
C THR A 108 -8.29 -2.23 -8.47
N LEU A 109 -6.99 -2.56 -8.55
CA LEU A 109 -5.97 -1.67 -9.07
C LEU A 109 -6.21 -1.34 -10.55
N GLN A 110 -6.63 -2.32 -11.35
CA GLN A 110 -6.96 -2.12 -12.77
C GLN A 110 -8.19 -1.22 -12.94
N ASN A 111 -9.20 -1.37 -12.07
CA ASN A 111 -10.35 -0.47 -12.04
C ASN A 111 -9.92 0.96 -11.73
N PHE A 112 -9.04 1.15 -10.73
CA PHE A 112 -8.46 2.46 -10.45
C PHE A 112 -7.73 3.03 -11.67
N ILE A 113 -6.86 2.25 -12.32
CA ILE A 113 -6.09 2.70 -13.50
C ILE A 113 -7.01 3.14 -14.63
N SER A 114 -8.10 2.40 -14.87
CA SER A 114 -9.11 2.76 -15.87
C SER A 114 -9.79 4.10 -15.54
N LEU A 115 -10.27 4.25 -14.30
CA LEU A 115 -10.91 5.49 -13.84
C LEU A 115 -9.95 6.68 -13.88
N TRP A 116 -8.71 6.48 -13.44
CA TRP A 116 -7.67 7.50 -13.45
C TRP A 116 -7.33 7.95 -14.88
N THR A 117 -7.22 7.01 -15.82
CA THR A 117 -7.00 7.32 -17.25
C THR A 117 -8.14 8.17 -17.81
N ALA A 118 -9.39 7.83 -17.48
CA ALA A 118 -10.54 8.64 -17.88
C ALA A 118 -10.50 10.04 -17.26
N TYR A 119 -10.17 10.16 -15.97
CA TYR A 119 -10.08 11.45 -15.29
C TYR A 119 -8.93 12.31 -15.82
N LYS A 120 -7.77 11.73 -16.16
CA LYS A 120 -6.66 12.47 -16.80
C LYS A 120 -7.09 13.13 -18.11
N SER A 121 -7.90 12.44 -18.91
CA SER A 121 -8.46 13.00 -20.14
C SER A 121 -9.39 14.19 -19.84
N ASP A 122 -10.23 14.08 -18.81
CA ASP A 122 -11.10 15.18 -18.39
C ASP A 122 -10.29 16.36 -17.82
N LEU A 123 -9.24 16.11 -17.01
CA LEU A 123 -8.32 17.13 -16.51
C LEU A 123 -7.63 17.88 -17.65
N ALA A 124 -7.16 17.18 -18.69
CA ALA A 124 -6.55 17.82 -19.85
C ALA A 124 -7.53 18.75 -20.59
N GLN A 125 -8.78 18.31 -20.76
CA GLN A 125 -9.84 19.14 -21.34
C GLN A 125 -10.16 20.37 -20.48
N ILE A 126 -10.27 20.19 -19.16
CA ILE A 126 -10.52 21.29 -18.22
C ILE A 126 -9.40 22.31 -18.28
N VAL A 127 -8.14 21.88 -18.31
CA VAL A 127 -6.97 22.76 -18.45
C VAL A 127 -7.05 23.56 -19.75
N SER A 128 -7.28 22.90 -20.89
CA SER A 128 -7.37 23.58 -22.21
C SER A 128 -8.48 24.63 -22.20
N LEU A 129 -9.69 24.23 -21.81
CA LEU A 129 -10.85 25.12 -21.76
C LEU A 129 -10.64 26.28 -20.79
N SER A 130 -9.99 26.06 -19.65
CA SER A 130 -9.70 27.12 -18.69
C SER A 130 -8.76 28.15 -19.32
N LEU A 131 -7.65 27.71 -19.94
CA LEU A 131 -6.66 28.58 -20.59
C LEU A 131 -7.22 29.35 -21.80
N GLU A 132 -8.17 28.75 -22.53
CA GLU A 132 -8.94 29.39 -23.60
C GLU A 132 -10.03 30.36 -23.07
N ASN A 133 -10.08 30.57 -21.76
CA ASN A 133 -11.09 31.36 -21.05
C ASN A 133 -12.53 30.86 -21.21
N ASN A 134 -12.70 29.59 -21.61
CA ASN A 134 -13.97 28.88 -21.70
C ASN A 134 -14.33 28.19 -20.37
N LYS A 135 -14.35 28.98 -19.30
CA LYS A 135 -14.47 28.50 -17.91
C LYS A 135 -15.82 27.87 -17.60
N GLY A 136 -16.89 28.28 -18.29
CA GLY A 136 -18.21 27.68 -18.15
C GLY A 136 -18.23 26.19 -18.52
N ARG A 137 -17.62 25.84 -19.67
CA ARG A 137 -17.50 24.43 -20.09
C ARG A 137 -16.52 23.65 -19.22
N ALA A 138 -15.40 24.27 -18.82
CA ALA A 138 -14.44 23.65 -17.90
C ALA A 138 -15.12 23.29 -16.56
N PHE A 139 -15.93 24.22 -16.03
CA PHE A 139 -16.71 24.00 -14.82
C PHE A 139 -17.74 22.89 -14.99
N GLU A 140 -18.49 22.85 -16.10
CA GLU A 140 -19.47 21.81 -16.39
C GLU A 140 -18.86 20.40 -16.35
N ILE A 141 -17.70 20.21 -17.00
CA ILE A 141 -16.96 18.92 -16.96
C ILE A 141 -16.56 18.58 -15.52
N SER A 142 -16.02 19.56 -14.79
CA SER A 142 -15.55 19.39 -13.41
C SER A 142 -16.64 18.90 -12.45
N ILE A 143 -17.84 19.48 -12.53
CA ILE A 143 -18.92 19.19 -11.58
C ILE A 143 -19.79 17.98 -11.97
N SER A 144 -19.75 17.55 -13.22
CA SER A 144 -20.58 16.44 -13.71
C SER A 144 -19.78 15.13 -13.76
N LYS A 145 -19.20 14.85 -14.92
CA LYS A 145 -18.41 13.64 -15.17
C LYS A 145 -17.15 13.61 -14.31
N GLY A 146 -16.44 14.73 -14.19
CA GLY A 146 -15.20 14.83 -13.40
C GLY A 146 -15.44 14.49 -11.92
N LEU A 147 -16.51 15.02 -11.33
CA LEU A 147 -16.92 14.69 -9.95
C LEU A 147 -17.22 13.20 -9.80
N THR A 148 -18.04 12.64 -10.69
CA THR A 148 -18.44 11.22 -10.62
C THR A 148 -17.23 10.27 -10.69
N ILE A 149 -16.30 10.53 -11.61
CA ILE A 149 -15.09 9.71 -11.74
C ILE A 149 -14.19 9.87 -10.52
N ARG A 150 -13.98 11.11 -10.05
CA ARG A 150 -13.16 11.38 -8.86
C ARG A 150 -13.71 10.68 -7.62
N ASP A 151 -15.01 10.71 -7.38
CA ASP A 151 -15.64 10.02 -6.25
C ASP A 151 -15.43 8.50 -6.34
N SER A 152 -15.52 7.95 -7.56
CA SER A 152 -15.23 6.54 -7.83
C SER A 152 -13.75 6.19 -7.57
N ILE A 153 -12.81 7.06 -7.97
CA ILE A 153 -11.38 6.90 -7.69
C ILE A 153 -11.13 6.90 -6.19
N ILE A 154 -11.66 7.89 -5.46
CA ILE A 154 -11.47 8.01 -4.00
C ILE A 154 -12.01 6.76 -3.30
N LYS A 155 -13.19 6.28 -3.71
CA LYS A 155 -13.78 5.05 -3.16
C LYS A 155 -12.89 3.83 -3.42
N THR A 156 -12.41 3.65 -4.65
CA THR A 156 -11.53 2.51 -5.01
C THR A 156 -10.20 2.57 -4.25
N LEU A 157 -9.57 3.74 -4.14
CA LEU A 157 -8.33 3.91 -3.39
C LEU A 157 -8.53 3.69 -1.89
N SER A 158 -9.61 4.19 -1.32
CA SER A 158 -9.94 3.96 0.10
C SER A 158 -10.10 2.48 0.40
N TYR A 159 -10.70 1.73 -0.53
CA TYR A 159 -10.81 0.28 -0.42
C TYR A 159 -9.43 -0.42 -0.54
N LEU A 160 -8.57 0.00 -1.48
CA LEU A 160 -7.20 -0.54 -1.61
C LEU A 160 -6.36 -0.30 -0.36
N ILE A 161 -6.42 0.91 0.20
CA ILE A 161 -5.74 1.28 1.45
C ILE A 161 -6.21 0.36 2.57
N LYS A 162 -7.53 0.32 2.82
CA LYS A 162 -8.12 -0.49 3.88
C LYS A 162 -7.74 -1.97 3.74
N LYS A 163 -7.80 -2.51 2.52
CA LYS A 163 -7.44 -3.91 2.26
C LYS A 163 -5.96 -4.18 2.53
N SER A 164 -5.09 -3.23 2.19
CA SER A 164 -3.65 -3.34 2.44
C SER A 164 -3.33 -3.24 3.94
N GLU A 165 -4.02 -2.38 4.68
CA GLU A 165 -3.93 -2.28 6.13
C GLU A 165 -4.39 -3.57 6.84
N GLU A 166 -5.53 -4.14 6.41
CA GLU A 166 -6.05 -5.41 6.93
C GLU A 166 -5.04 -6.55 6.72
N ASN A 167 -4.43 -6.63 5.53
CA ASN A 167 -3.41 -7.64 5.24
C ASN A 167 -2.16 -7.44 6.12
N MET A 168 -1.70 -6.19 6.27
CA MET A 168 -0.57 -5.86 7.14
C MET A 168 -0.82 -6.26 8.60
N GLN A 169 -2.03 -6.00 9.10
CA GLN A 169 -2.43 -6.35 10.45
C GLN A 169 -2.51 -7.87 10.65
N SER A 170 -3.07 -8.59 9.67
CA SER A 170 -3.08 -10.07 9.67
C SER A 170 -1.67 -10.66 9.71
N ASP A 171 -0.74 -10.14 8.90
CA ASP A 171 0.66 -10.59 8.90
C ASP A 171 1.32 -10.36 10.27
N LYS A 172 1.04 -9.22 10.91
CA LYS A 172 1.54 -8.89 12.25
C LYS A 172 0.99 -9.84 13.31
N GLU A 173 -0.32 -10.06 13.35
CA GLU A 173 -0.97 -10.95 14.32
C GLU A 173 -0.49 -12.40 14.17
N GLU A 174 -0.28 -12.87 12.94
CA GLU A 174 0.26 -14.21 12.71
C GLU A 174 1.71 -14.33 13.20
N ASN A 175 2.53 -13.30 12.98
CA ASN A 175 3.90 -13.24 13.47
C ASN A 175 3.97 -13.25 15.00
N GLU A 176 3.12 -12.46 15.67
CA GLU A 176 3.02 -12.43 17.14
C GLU A 176 2.55 -13.78 17.71
N ARG A 177 1.49 -14.36 17.14
CA ARG A 177 0.95 -15.66 17.57
C ARG A 177 2.01 -16.74 17.49
N LYS A 178 2.74 -16.76 16.37
CA LYS A 178 3.87 -17.65 16.17
C LYS A 178 4.88 -17.44 17.30
N TYR A 179 5.38 -16.21 17.51
CA TYR A 179 6.36 -15.93 18.57
C TYR A 179 5.95 -16.49 19.94
N TYR A 180 4.68 -16.32 20.35
CA TYR A 180 4.15 -16.88 21.60
C TYR A 180 4.18 -18.41 21.65
N LEU A 181 3.83 -19.10 20.55
CA LEU A 181 3.91 -20.57 20.49
C LEU A 181 5.34 -21.07 20.68
N THR A 182 6.33 -20.37 20.13
CA THR A 182 7.73 -20.76 20.33
C THR A 182 8.22 -20.50 21.74
N PHE A 183 7.80 -19.40 22.34
CA PHE A 183 8.09 -19.15 23.74
C PHE A 183 7.50 -20.23 24.65
N LEU A 184 6.25 -20.63 24.40
CA LEU A 184 5.59 -21.71 25.15
C LEU A 184 6.26 -23.07 24.93
N PHE A 185 6.65 -23.40 23.70
CA PHE A 185 7.39 -24.61 23.39
C PHE A 185 8.73 -24.68 24.14
N LEU A 186 9.47 -23.57 24.18
CA LEU A 186 10.72 -23.48 24.94
C LEU A 186 10.47 -23.66 26.44
N PHE A 187 9.43 -23.03 27.00
CA PHE A 187 9.09 -23.21 28.41
C PHE A 187 8.70 -24.65 28.75
N CYS A 188 7.97 -25.36 27.87
CA CYS A 188 7.63 -26.76 28.07
C CYS A 188 8.83 -27.73 27.97
N LEU A 189 9.97 -27.28 27.43
CA LEU A 189 11.19 -28.06 27.28
C LEU A 189 12.12 -27.97 28.50
N PHE A 190 11.90 -27.00 29.40
CA PHE A 190 12.64 -26.79 30.65
C PHE A 190 11.82 -27.26 31.86
#